data_AF-A0A2H6HTU1-F1
#
_entry.id   AF-A0A2H6HTU1-F1
#
_cell.length_a   1.000
_cell.length_b   1.000
_cell.length_c   1.000
_cell.angle_alpha   90.00
_cell.angle_beta   90.00
_cell.angle_gamma   90.00
#
_symmetry.space_group_name_H-M   'P 1'
#
loop_
_entity.id
_entity.type
_entity.pdbx_description
1 polymer ?
#
loop_
_entity_poly.entity_id
_entity_poly.type
_entity_poly.pdbx_seq_one_letter_code
_entity_poly.pdbx_strand_id
1 'polypeptide(L)'
;MDTVEPANGVVPIIEDGVVRSKGETVLGSDDKAGLACIVQLARLAKDQPDVPRPDLEFSIHISEEVGLLGSKLIDVSKFRSKIGFVLDDTDALKVNTGSPGAVRLDYTVYGKASHAGVAPEKGISALKVAAEILAKMNFGRIDDETTANVGKIEGGTASNVVTEKITMSAEARSHDPKKLKAQVDHMNGCFEEVCKKWQEASKHLWEGTEEGPLPRWEVDQGEDYAPVKFSEDDYGVKLPMAAGRSLGWDMETKVSGGGTDGSILTQKGIPSVVLGVGMRDIHSTKENIAISDLNDAAKLCVTLVTMHAQGGVS
;
A
#
# COMPACT_ATOMS: atom_id res chain seq x y z
N MET A 1 2.47 -0.05 -14.33
CA MET A 1 2.65 -0.79 -15.63
C MET A 1 2.99 -2.26 -15.38
N ASP A 2 3.69 -2.50 -14.29
CA ASP A 2 3.69 -3.72 -13.50
C ASP A 2 2.29 -4.13 -13.05
N THR A 3 2.21 -5.37 -12.55
CA THR A 3 1.04 -6.05 -11.99
C THR A 3 1.57 -7.04 -10.96
N VAL A 4 0.80 -7.41 -9.93
CA VAL A 4 1.20 -8.54 -9.05
C VAL A 4 1.25 -9.88 -9.79
N GLU A 5 1.95 -10.85 -9.20
CA GLU A 5 1.97 -12.23 -9.68
C GLU A 5 0.76 -13.05 -9.15
N PRO A 6 0.28 -14.06 -9.90
CA PRO A 6 0.77 -14.54 -11.19
C PRO A 6 0.15 -13.80 -12.39
N ALA A 7 0.95 -13.16 -13.24
CA ALA A 7 0.49 -12.39 -14.42
C ALA A 7 1.14 -12.81 -15.75
N ASN A 8 1.99 -13.84 -15.76
CA ASN A 8 2.61 -14.30 -17.00
C ASN A 8 1.60 -15.13 -17.82
N GLY A 9 1.39 -14.73 -19.08
CA GLY A 9 0.50 -15.46 -19.99
C GLY A 9 -0.99 -15.21 -19.77
N VAL A 10 -1.40 -14.04 -19.25
CA VAL A 10 -2.82 -13.70 -19.07
C VAL A 10 -3.61 -13.93 -20.36
N VAL A 11 -4.71 -14.68 -20.25
CA VAL A 11 -5.68 -14.88 -21.32
C VAL A 11 -7.00 -14.22 -20.90
N PRO A 12 -7.29 -12.98 -21.36
CA PRO A 12 -8.53 -12.30 -21.02
C PRO A 12 -9.71 -12.95 -21.76
N ILE A 13 -10.81 -13.12 -21.04
CA ILE A 13 -12.10 -13.57 -21.58
C ILE A 13 -13.17 -12.54 -21.25
N ILE A 14 -14.20 -12.48 -22.10
CA ILE A 14 -15.38 -11.62 -21.89
C ILE A 14 -16.58 -12.53 -21.69
N GLU A 15 -17.26 -12.34 -20.56
CA GLU A 15 -18.48 -13.05 -20.22
C GLU A 15 -19.45 -12.06 -19.57
N ASP A 16 -20.67 -11.97 -20.10
CA ASP A 16 -21.74 -11.09 -19.59
C ASP A 16 -21.32 -9.62 -19.40
N GLY A 17 -20.48 -9.10 -20.30
CA GLY A 17 -19.99 -7.72 -20.25
C GLY A 17 -18.88 -7.48 -19.24
N VAL A 18 -18.33 -8.53 -18.63
CA VAL A 18 -17.21 -8.47 -17.68
C VAL A 18 -15.97 -9.09 -18.32
N VAL A 19 -14.84 -8.40 -18.23
CA VAL A 19 -13.53 -8.90 -18.61
C VAL A 19 -12.89 -9.54 -17.37
N ARG A 20 -12.37 -10.76 -17.51
CA ARG A 20 -11.62 -11.46 -16.45
C ARG A 20 -10.54 -12.35 -17.04
N SER A 21 -9.61 -12.82 -16.21
CA SER A 21 -8.67 -13.87 -16.64
C SER A 21 -9.38 -15.22 -16.76
N LYS A 22 -8.84 -16.13 -17.58
CA LYS A 22 -9.25 -17.54 -17.66
C LYS A 22 -8.98 -18.34 -16.36
N GLY A 23 -8.45 -17.71 -15.31
CA GLY A 23 -8.49 -18.19 -13.92
C GLY A 23 -7.17 -18.67 -13.34
N GLU A 24 -6.12 -18.83 -14.15
CA GLU A 24 -4.78 -19.23 -13.69
C GLU A 24 -3.88 -18.05 -13.37
N THR A 25 -4.31 -16.84 -13.73
CA THR A 25 -3.56 -15.59 -13.55
C THR A 25 -4.47 -14.50 -13.00
N VAL A 26 -3.89 -13.43 -12.49
CA VAL A 26 -4.57 -12.14 -12.39
C VAL A 26 -4.92 -11.63 -13.81
N LEU A 27 -5.85 -10.68 -13.91
CA LEU A 27 -6.19 -10.01 -15.18
C LEU A 27 -5.17 -8.92 -15.50
N GLY A 28 -4.68 -8.22 -14.48
CA GLY A 28 -3.88 -7.00 -14.60
C GLY A 28 -4.71 -5.79 -15.02
N SER A 29 -6.00 -5.76 -14.71
CA SER A 29 -6.79 -4.53 -14.78
C SER A 29 -6.24 -3.46 -13.83
N ASP A 30 -5.70 -3.90 -12.71
CA ASP A 30 -4.80 -3.14 -11.85
C ASP A 30 -3.35 -3.19 -12.42
N ASP A 31 -2.80 -2.13 -13.02
CA ASP A 31 -3.42 -0.85 -13.39
C ASP A 31 -3.51 -0.66 -14.94
N LYS A 32 -3.71 -1.74 -15.71
CA LYS A 32 -3.85 -1.58 -17.17
C LYS A 32 -5.17 -0.93 -17.58
N ALA A 33 -6.17 -0.89 -16.70
CA ALA A 33 -7.41 -0.14 -16.90
C ALA A 33 -7.16 1.37 -16.89
N GLY A 34 -6.37 1.88 -15.93
CA GLY A 34 -5.90 3.27 -15.91
C GLY A 34 -5.07 3.60 -17.15
N LEU A 35 -4.16 2.71 -17.56
CA LEU A 35 -3.39 2.87 -18.80
C LEU A 35 -4.27 2.94 -20.05
N ALA A 36 -5.33 2.11 -20.13
CA ALA A 36 -6.27 2.17 -21.24
C ALA A 36 -6.99 3.53 -21.30
N CYS A 37 -7.35 4.11 -20.15
CA CYS A 37 -7.91 5.47 -20.07
C CYS A 37 -6.90 6.54 -20.53
N ILE A 38 -5.63 6.43 -20.14
CA ILE A 38 -4.56 7.32 -20.62
C ILE A 38 -4.39 7.24 -22.14
N VAL A 39 -4.38 6.04 -22.71
CA VAL A 39 -4.30 5.85 -24.16
C VAL A 39 -5.51 6.49 -24.86
N GLN A 40 -6.70 6.36 -24.27
CA GLN A 40 -7.91 7.00 -24.80
C GLN A 40 -7.81 8.54 -24.76
N LEU A 41 -7.27 9.12 -23.68
CA LEU A 41 -7.00 10.56 -23.60
C LEU A 41 -5.97 11.01 -24.64
N ALA A 42 -4.89 10.25 -24.84
CA ALA A 42 -3.90 10.56 -25.87
C ALA A 42 -4.50 10.54 -27.28
N ARG A 43 -5.42 9.60 -27.54
CA ARG A 43 -6.16 9.50 -28.81
C ARG A 43 -7.14 10.65 -29.03
N LEU A 44 -7.68 11.26 -27.97
CA LEU A 44 -8.61 12.39 -28.07
C LEU A 44 -8.04 13.51 -28.97
N ALA A 45 -6.77 13.85 -28.79
CA ALA A 45 -6.11 14.90 -29.58
C ALA A 45 -6.03 14.60 -31.09
N LYS A 46 -5.96 13.32 -31.46
CA LYS A 46 -5.88 12.86 -32.84
C LYS A 46 -7.25 12.64 -33.46
N ASP A 47 -8.12 11.96 -32.73
CA ASP A 47 -9.39 11.46 -33.26
C ASP A 47 -10.52 12.51 -33.12
N GLN A 48 -10.38 13.48 -32.20
CA GLN A 48 -11.36 14.54 -31.92
C GLN A 48 -10.68 15.89 -31.62
N PRO A 49 -10.02 16.52 -32.62
CA PRO A 49 -9.19 17.71 -32.41
C PRO A 49 -9.93 18.93 -31.86
N ASP A 50 -11.24 19.02 -32.12
CA ASP A 50 -12.11 20.14 -31.70
C ASP A 50 -12.52 20.06 -30.22
N VAL A 51 -12.29 18.94 -29.55
CA VAL A 51 -12.56 18.80 -28.12
C VAL A 51 -11.52 19.62 -27.33
N PRO A 52 -11.95 20.61 -26.52
CA PRO A 52 -11.04 21.40 -25.69
C PRO A 52 -10.26 20.51 -24.72
N ARG A 53 -8.96 20.80 -24.58
CA ARG A 53 -8.03 20.10 -23.69
C ARG A 53 -6.88 21.04 -23.28
N PRO A 54 -6.35 20.92 -22.05
CA PRO A 54 -5.10 21.55 -21.67
C PRO A 54 -3.90 20.76 -22.23
N ASP A 55 -2.69 21.25 -21.95
CA ASP A 55 -1.51 20.39 -22.02
C ASP A 55 -1.65 19.25 -21.01
N LEU A 56 -1.38 18.02 -21.44
CA LEU A 56 -1.46 16.81 -20.61
C LEU A 56 -0.06 16.19 -20.46
N GLU A 57 0.33 15.90 -19.22
CA GLU A 57 1.52 15.13 -18.89
C GLU A 57 1.09 13.74 -18.40
N PHE A 58 1.59 12.69 -19.05
CA PHE A 58 1.33 11.32 -18.65
C PHE A 58 2.56 10.74 -17.93
N SER A 59 2.39 10.36 -16.67
CA SER A 59 3.41 9.64 -15.90
C SER A 59 3.01 8.18 -15.77
N ILE A 60 3.86 7.27 -16.22
CA ILE A 60 3.61 5.83 -16.12
C ILE A 60 4.71 5.24 -15.25
N HIS A 61 4.36 4.84 -14.04
CA HIS A 61 5.34 4.34 -13.08
C HIS A 61 5.57 2.83 -13.22
N ILE A 62 6.71 2.43 -12.66
CA ILE A 62 7.13 1.05 -12.49
C ILE A 62 7.12 0.71 -11.01
N SER A 63 6.90 -0.56 -10.67
CA SER A 63 7.13 -1.08 -9.32
C SER A 63 6.27 -0.39 -8.25
N GLU A 64 5.01 -0.13 -8.58
CA GLU A 64 3.98 0.31 -7.63
C GLU A 64 3.74 -0.82 -6.62
N GLU A 65 3.53 -2.03 -7.15
CA GLU A 65 3.07 -3.23 -6.43
C GLU A 65 4.11 -3.84 -5.46
N VAL A 66 5.31 -3.26 -5.45
CA VAL A 66 6.43 -3.67 -4.57
C VAL A 66 6.87 -2.51 -3.66
N GLY A 67 5.96 -1.60 -3.36
CA GLY A 67 6.16 -0.53 -2.39
C GLY A 67 6.46 0.83 -3.01
N LEU A 68 5.79 1.17 -4.12
CA LEU A 68 5.82 2.50 -4.75
C LEU A 68 7.22 2.95 -5.18
N LEU A 69 8.08 2.00 -5.58
CA LEU A 69 9.51 2.27 -5.79
C LEU A 69 9.75 3.23 -6.95
N GLY A 70 8.96 3.13 -8.02
CA GLY A 70 9.09 4.03 -9.17
C GLY A 70 8.75 5.48 -8.82
N SER A 71 7.61 5.71 -8.16
CA SER A 71 7.21 7.06 -7.75
C SER A 71 8.15 7.62 -6.68
N LYS A 72 8.73 6.81 -5.79
CA LYS A 72 9.78 7.25 -4.84
C LYS A 72 10.99 7.86 -5.55
N LEU A 73 11.36 7.34 -6.72
CA LEU A 73 12.49 7.81 -7.51
C LEU A 73 12.13 8.94 -8.51
N ILE A 74 10.86 9.31 -8.62
CA ILE A 74 10.44 10.31 -9.59
C ILE A 74 10.96 11.71 -9.23
N ASP A 75 11.42 12.43 -10.25
CA ASP A 75 11.80 13.83 -10.18
C ASP A 75 10.63 14.72 -10.62
N VAL A 76 9.88 15.19 -9.62
CA VAL A 76 8.69 16.03 -9.82
C VAL A 76 9.02 17.39 -10.45
N SER A 77 10.27 17.84 -10.43
CA SER A 77 10.66 19.13 -11.02
C SER A 77 10.54 19.15 -12.55
N LYS A 78 10.45 17.98 -13.17
CA LYS A 78 10.24 17.81 -14.62
C LYS A 78 8.80 18.04 -15.05
N PHE A 79 7.85 18.02 -14.11
CA PHE A 79 6.43 18.23 -14.40
C PHE A 79 6.08 19.71 -14.35
N ARG A 80 5.29 20.14 -15.31
CA ARG A 80 4.65 21.47 -15.32
C ARG A 80 3.33 21.46 -14.57
N SER A 81 2.67 20.30 -14.55
CA SER A 81 1.40 20.04 -13.89
C SER A 81 1.45 20.45 -12.42
N LYS A 82 0.38 21.11 -11.96
CA LYS A 82 0.20 21.52 -10.56
C LYS A 82 -0.76 20.61 -9.80
N ILE A 83 -1.37 19.67 -10.50
CA ILE A 83 -2.28 18.67 -9.98
C ILE A 83 -2.15 17.40 -10.81
N GLY A 84 -2.28 16.25 -10.15
CA GLY A 84 -2.29 14.93 -10.78
C GLY A 84 -3.62 14.22 -10.54
N PHE A 85 -3.95 13.32 -11.47
CA PHE A 85 -5.02 12.34 -11.31
C PHE A 85 -4.43 10.96 -11.52
N VAL A 86 -4.51 10.11 -10.49
CA VAL A 86 -4.00 8.73 -10.54
C VAL A 86 -5.21 7.83 -10.80
N LEU A 87 -5.13 6.97 -11.81
CA LEU A 87 -6.26 6.17 -12.28
C LEU A 87 -6.22 4.75 -11.72
N ASP A 88 -6.11 4.65 -10.40
CA ASP A 88 -5.62 3.44 -9.71
C ASP A 88 -6.49 3.12 -8.48
N ASP A 89 -7.80 3.04 -8.70
CA ASP A 89 -8.73 2.61 -7.65
C ASP A 89 -9.89 1.77 -8.24
N THR A 90 -10.55 1.00 -7.38
CA THR A 90 -11.52 -0.03 -7.73
C THR A 90 -12.90 0.49 -8.16
N ASP A 91 -13.33 1.66 -7.68
CA ASP A 91 -14.73 2.09 -7.82
C ASP A 91 -14.86 3.27 -8.79
N ALA A 92 -15.33 3.00 -10.02
CA ALA A 92 -15.37 3.96 -11.13
C ALA A 92 -16.15 5.26 -10.85
N LEU A 93 -17.02 5.27 -9.84
CA LEU A 93 -17.82 6.45 -9.46
C LEU A 93 -17.32 7.11 -8.17
N LYS A 94 -16.12 6.75 -7.70
CA LYS A 94 -15.57 7.31 -6.47
C LYS A 94 -14.26 8.05 -6.68
N VAL A 95 -14.13 9.12 -5.91
CA VAL A 95 -12.91 9.93 -5.79
C VAL A 95 -12.28 9.66 -4.43
N ASN A 96 -11.02 9.26 -4.43
CA ASN A 96 -10.29 8.97 -3.21
C ASN A 96 -9.71 10.26 -2.63
N THR A 97 -10.18 10.65 -1.45
CA THR A 97 -9.77 11.85 -0.73
C THR A 97 -8.70 11.59 0.32
N GLY A 98 -8.23 10.35 0.49
CA GLY A 98 -7.11 10.10 1.38
C GLY A 98 -6.63 8.66 1.48
N SER A 99 -5.39 8.52 1.90
CA SER A 99 -4.72 7.25 2.17
C SER A 99 -4.05 7.29 3.54
N PRO A 100 -3.89 6.15 4.22
CA PRO A 100 -3.16 6.12 5.48
C PRO A 100 -1.67 6.28 5.20
N GLY A 101 -0.91 6.69 6.21
CA GLY A 101 0.54 6.47 6.20
C GLY A 101 0.84 5.02 6.53
N ALA A 102 1.98 4.52 6.07
CA ALA A 102 2.43 3.16 6.32
C ALA A 102 3.89 3.14 6.81
N VAL A 103 4.14 2.34 7.84
CA VAL A 103 5.48 2.06 8.38
C VAL A 103 5.73 0.56 8.32
N ARG A 104 6.82 0.16 7.68
CA ARG A 104 7.34 -1.21 7.69
C ARG A 104 8.29 -1.39 8.88
N LEU A 105 8.17 -2.54 9.53
CA LEU A 105 8.94 -2.91 10.72
C LEU A 105 9.47 -4.34 10.53
N ASP A 106 10.76 -4.46 10.22
CA ASP A 106 11.43 -5.75 10.07
C ASP A 106 12.23 -6.05 11.35
N TYR A 107 11.66 -6.89 12.20
CA TYR A 107 12.21 -7.25 13.49
C TYR A 107 13.10 -8.50 13.42
N THR A 108 14.15 -8.51 14.23
CA THR A 108 14.93 -9.71 14.52
C THR A 108 15.06 -9.90 16.03
N VAL A 109 14.73 -11.10 16.52
CA VAL A 109 14.91 -11.50 17.92
C VAL A 109 16.02 -12.55 18.01
N TYR A 110 17.00 -12.29 18.86
CA TYR A 110 18.12 -13.18 19.13
C TYR A 110 17.98 -13.79 20.52
N GLY A 111 18.04 -15.12 20.57
CA GLY A 111 18.10 -15.94 21.77
C GLY A 111 19.48 -16.59 21.92
N LYS A 112 19.51 -17.81 22.46
CA LYS A 112 20.73 -18.59 22.67
C LYS A 112 20.49 -20.05 22.33
N ALA A 113 21.24 -20.60 21.38
CA ALA A 113 21.15 -22.00 21.00
C ALA A 113 21.57 -22.92 22.16
N SER A 114 20.92 -24.08 22.24
CA SER A 114 21.33 -25.21 23.06
C SER A 114 20.70 -26.49 22.50
N HIS A 115 21.22 -27.65 22.90
CA HIS A 115 20.60 -28.91 22.54
C HIS A 115 19.28 -29.08 23.31
N ALA A 116 18.16 -29.11 22.58
CA ALA A 116 16.81 -29.03 23.15
C ALA A 116 16.47 -30.19 24.10
N GLY A 117 17.04 -31.38 23.87
CA GLY A 117 16.82 -32.56 24.72
C GLY A 117 17.85 -32.80 25.82
N VAL A 118 18.96 -32.05 25.86
CA VAL A 118 20.09 -32.33 26.78
C VAL A 118 20.25 -31.24 27.81
N ALA A 119 20.23 -29.98 27.39
CA ALA A 119 20.41 -28.84 28.30
C ALA A 119 19.60 -27.61 27.82
N PRO A 120 18.28 -27.71 27.61
CA PRO A 120 17.46 -26.58 27.16
C PRO A 120 17.56 -25.37 28.10
N GLU A 121 17.82 -25.58 29.39
CA GLU A 121 18.05 -24.54 30.40
C GLU A 121 19.30 -23.69 30.17
N LYS A 122 20.24 -24.15 29.31
CA LYS A 122 21.40 -23.36 28.88
C LYS A 122 21.11 -22.48 27.65
N GLY A 123 19.92 -22.59 27.08
CA GLY A 123 19.48 -21.83 25.92
C GLY A 123 18.39 -20.82 26.26
N ILE A 124 18.12 -19.93 25.30
CA ILE A 124 17.02 -18.96 25.34
C ILE A 124 16.31 -19.08 23.99
N SER A 125 15.07 -19.55 23.99
CA SER A 125 14.34 -19.71 22.74
C SER A 125 13.82 -18.37 22.24
N ALA A 126 14.40 -17.86 21.15
CA ALA A 126 13.92 -16.65 20.46
C ALA A 126 12.45 -16.80 20.03
N LEU A 127 12.00 -18.01 19.68
CA LEU A 127 10.60 -18.29 19.35
C LEU A 127 9.67 -18.10 20.56
N LYS A 128 10.06 -18.55 21.76
CA LYS A 128 9.26 -18.31 22.97
C LYS A 128 9.16 -16.82 23.31
N VAL A 129 10.28 -16.11 23.18
CA VAL A 129 10.35 -14.66 23.40
C VAL A 129 9.45 -13.92 22.39
N ALA A 130 9.55 -14.26 21.10
CA ALA A 130 8.70 -13.70 20.05
C ALA A 130 7.21 -14.00 20.28
N ALA A 131 6.86 -15.21 20.69
CA ALA A 131 5.47 -15.56 21.01
C ALA A 131 4.90 -14.72 22.16
N GLU A 132 5.68 -14.44 23.20
CA GLU A 132 5.27 -13.55 24.30
C GLU A 132 5.13 -12.09 23.85
N ILE A 133 6.03 -11.60 22.99
CA ILE A 133 5.93 -10.28 22.37
C ILE A 133 4.62 -10.15 21.59
N LEU A 134 4.33 -11.11 20.71
CA LEU A 134 3.12 -11.11 19.89
C LEU A 134 1.84 -11.23 20.72
N ALA A 135 1.86 -12.00 21.81
CA ALA A 135 0.72 -12.12 22.72
C ALA A 135 0.38 -10.80 23.45
N LYS A 136 1.37 -9.90 23.60
CA LYS A 136 1.21 -8.57 24.24
C LYS A 136 0.94 -7.46 23.22
N MET A 137 1.37 -7.64 21.98
CA MET A 137 1.26 -6.66 20.92
C MET A 137 -0.19 -6.52 20.42
N ASN A 138 -0.61 -5.29 20.14
CA ASN A 138 -1.88 -5.04 19.47
C ASN A 138 -1.62 -5.01 17.97
N PHE A 139 -2.31 -5.85 17.21
CA PHE A 139 -2.31 -5.85 15.74
C PHE A 139 -3.68 -6.36 15.24
N GLY A 140 -3.93 -6.22 13.93
CA GLY A 140 -5.24 -6.28 13.32
C GLY A 140 -5.87 -4.88 13.23
N ARG A 141 -7.19 -4.80 13.43
CA ARG A 141 -7.94 -3.53 13.54
C ARG A 141 -7.74 -2.96 14.93
N ILE A 142 -7.04 -1.83 15.03
CA ILE A 142 -6.74 -1.15 16.31
C ILE A 142 -7.87 -0.17 16.66
N ASP A 143 -8.22 0.68 15.70
CA ASP A 143 -9.37 1.58 15.75
C ASP A 143 -9.88 1.86 14.32
N ASP A 144 -10.89 2.72 14.19
CA ASP A 144 -11.53 3.00 12.89
C ASP A 144 -10.56 3.48 11.80
N GLU A 145 -9.41 4.05 12.18
CA GLU A 145 -8.44 4.66 11.25
C GLU A 145 -7.06 3.98 11.27
N THR A 146 -6.82 3.04 12.18
CA THR A 146 -5.50 2.45 12.45
C THR A 146 -5.53 0.92 12.36
N THR A 147 -4.55 0.36 11.66
CA THR A 147 -4.31 -1.08 11.59
C THR A 147 -2.84 -1.40 11.80
N ALA A 148 -2.54 -2.62 12.24
CA ALA A 148 -1.19 -3.17 12.19
C ALA A 148 -1.25 -4.65 11.82
N ASN A 149 -0.17 -5.22 11.30
CA ASN A 149 -0.12 -6.63 10.94
C ASN A 149 1.28 -7.18 11.10
N VAL A 150 1.40 -8.47 11.46
CA VAL A 150 2.64 -9.24 11.38
C VAL A 150 2.46 -10.27 10.29
N GLY A 151 2.94 -9.95 9.09
CA GLY A 151 2.63 -10.71 7.87
C GLY A 151 3.52 -11.93 7.66
N LYS A 152 4.74 -11.93 8.23
CA LYS A 152 5.72 -12.99 8.00
C LYS A 152 6.53 -13.26 9.27
N ILE A 153 6.75 -14.54 9.58
CA ILE A 153 7.59 -14.99 10.69
C ILE A 153 8.45 -16.15 10.19
N GLU A 154 9.77 -16.07 10.39
CA GLU A 154 10.72 -17.12 10.00
C GLU A 154 11.76 -17.36 11.09
N GLY A 155 12.23 -18.60 11.22
CA GLY A 155 13.42 -18.93 12.00
C GLY A 155 13.35 -20.30 12.70
N GLY A 156 14.46 -20.66 13.35
CA GLY A 156 14.76 -22.03 13.78
C GLY A 156 15.44 -22.84 12.68
N THR A 157 16.27 -23.81 13.10
CA THR A 157 17.10 -24.64 12.20
C THR A 157 16.72 -26.11 12.23
N ALA A 158 16.48 -26.66 13.44
CA ALA A 158 16.09 -28.05 13.64
C ALA A 158 15.28 -28.20 14.93
N SER A 159 14.47 -29.26 15.01
CA SER A 159 13.61 -29.53 16.19
C SER A 159 14.40 -29.85 17.46
N ASN A 160 15.66 -30.28 17.34
CA ASN A 160 16.54 -30.61 18.46
C ASN A 160 17.46 -29.45 18.87
N VAL A 161 17.28 -28.25 18.31
CA VAL A 161 18.06 -27.05 18.64
C VAL A 161 17.11 -25.99 19.21
N VAL A 162 17.44 -25.43 20.37
CA VAL A 162 16.72 -24.26 20.91
C VAL A 162 16.88 -23.10 19.94
N THR A 163 15.76 -22.58 19.42
CA THR A 163 15.73 -21.51 18.41
C THR A 163 16.52 -20.28 18.85
N GLU A 164 17.63 -19.98 18.17
CA GLU A 164 18.48 -18.84 18.48
C GLU A 164 18.08 -17.55 17.77
N LYS A 165 17.32 -17.63 16.69
CA LYS A 165 16.94 -16.46 15.89
C LYS A 165 15.54 -16.61 15.29
N ILE A 166 14.76 -15.55 15.39
CA ILE A 166 13.48 -15.35 14.68
C ILE A 166 13.51 -13.99 13.99
N THR A 167 13.02 -13.92 12.77
CA THR A 167 12.74 -12.68 12.03
C THR A 167 11.24 -12.52 11.83
N MET A 168 10.76 -11.28 11.86
CA MET A 168 9.34 -10.96 11.66
C MET A 168 9.21 -9.70 10.80
N SER A 169 8.40 -9.76 9.75
CA SER A 169 8.03 -8.57 8.96
C SER A 169 6.63 -8.13 9.34
N ALA A 170 6.53 -6.88 9.76
CA ALA A 170 5.30 -6.26 10.25
C ALA A 170 5.08 -4.89 9.60
N GLU A 171 3.83 -4.40 9.69
CA GLU A 171 3.46 -3.06 9.26
C GLU A 171 2.48 -2.42 10.23
N ALA A 172 2.45 -1.08 10.23
CA ALA A 172 1.40 -0.27 10.84
C ALA A 172 0.91 0.77 9.84
N ARG A 173 -0.40 1.02 9.84
CA ARG A 173 -1.05 2.03 8.99
C ARG A 173 -2.00 2.89 9.80
N SER A 174 -2.05 4.18 9.50
CA SER A 174 -3.10 5.06 10.04
C SER A 174 -3.29 6.33 9.22
N HIS A 175 -4.54 6.82 9.18
CA HIS A 175 -4.87 8.14 8.62
C HIS A 175 -4.44 9.31 9.50
N ASP A 176 -4.24 9.08 10.80
CA ASP A 176 -3.66 10.05 11.73
C ASP A 176 -2.17 9.72 11.98
N PRO A 177 -1.24 10.63 11.64
CA PRO A 177 0.19 10.47 11.91
C PRO A 177 0.53 10.19 13.39
N LYS A 178 -0.22 10.77 14.33
CA LYS A 178 0.01 10.58 15.77
C LYS A 178 -0.38 9.16 16.20
N LYS A 179 -1.51 8.65 15.69
CA LYS A 179 -1.93 7.27 15.96
C LYS A 179 -0.99 6.26 15.31
N LEU A 180 -0.51 6.55 14.10
CA LEU A 180 0.51 5.74 13.42
C LEU A 180 1.76 5.63 14.30
N LYS A 181 2.28 6.77 14.77
CA LYS A 181 3.44 6.80 15.66
C LYS A 181 3.17 6.04 16.96
N ALA A 182 2.02 6.25 17.59
CA ALA A 182 1.66 5.57 18.84
C ALA A 182 1.60 4.05 18.67
N GLN A 183 1.09 3.56 17.53
CA GLN A 183 1.04 2.14 17.22
C GLN A 183 2.46 1.57 17.00
N VAL A 184 3.33 2.27 16.27
CA VAL A 184 4.74 1.87 16.09
C VAL A 184 5.48 1.85 17.43
N ASP A 185 5.31 2.88 18.26
CA ASP A 185 5.90 2.97 19.59
C ASP A 185 5.40 1.81 20.49
N HIS A 186 4.12 1.45 20.41
CA HIS A 186 3.53 0.30 21.12
C HIS A 186 4.18 -1.01 20.68
N MET A 187 4.31 -1.23 19.37
CA MET A 187 4.94 -2.44 18.83
C MET A 187 6.38 -2.56 19.33
N ASN A 188 7.21 -1.52 19.14
CA ASN A 188 8.59 -1.48 19.64
C ASN A 188 8.68 -1.63 21.17
N GLY A 189 7.75 -1.03 21.91
CA GLY A 189 7.67 -1.14 23.36
C GLY A 189 7.43 -2.58 23.84
N CYS A 190 6.64 -3.37 23.12
CA CYS A 190 6.41 -4.78 23.43
C CYS A 190 7.71 -5.60 23.31
N PHE A 191 8.52 -5.37 22.28
CA PHE A 191 9.83 -6.01 22.15
C PHE A 191 10.74 -5.64 23.32
N GLU A 192 10.85 -4.34 23.59
CA GLU A 192 11.72 -3.82 24.65
C GLU A 192 11.37 -4.38 26.03
N GLU A 193 10.08 -4.37 26.40
CA GLU A 193 9.62 -4.85 27.70
C GLU A 193 9.86 -6.35 27.87
N VAL A 194 9.47 -7.17 26.87
CA VAL A 194 9.62 -8.63 26.96
C VAL A 194 11.09 -9.03 26.93
N CYS A 195 11.92 -8.43 26.06
CA CYS A 195 13.35 -8.71 26.04
C CYS A 195 14.02 -8.37 27.39
N LYS A 196 13.72 -7.21 27.99
CA LYS A 196 14.25 -6.85 29.33
C LYS A 196 13.86 -7.86 30.40
N LYS A 197 12.58 -8.23 30.47
CA LYS A 197 12.07 -9.24 31.42
C LYS A 197 12.84 -10.56 31.28
N TRP A 198 13.04 -11.02 30.04
CA TRP A 198 13.76 -12.27 29.80
C TRP A 198 15.25 -12.13 30.12
N GLN A 199 15.90 -11.02 29.77
CA GLN A 199 17.31 -10.75 30.08
C GLN A 199 17.58 -10.82 31.58
N GLU A 200 16.70 -10.27 32.41
CA GLU A 200 16.80 -10.35 33.87
C GLU A 200 16.69 -11.79 34.37
N ALA A 201 15.73 -12.56 33.85
CA ALA A 201 15.52 -13.96 34.22
C ALA A 201 16.65 -14.90 33.74
N SER A 202 17.27 -14.60 32.61
CA SER A 202 18.33 -15.39 31.98
C SER A 202 19.74 -14.82 32.22
N LYS A 203 19.90 -13.88 33.15
CA LYS A 203 21.16 -13.16 33.38
C LYS A 203 22.40 -14.06 33.48
N HIS A 204 22.25 -15.18 34.17
CA HIS A 204 23.28 -16.21 34.34
C HIS A 204 23.74 -16.90 33.05
N LEU A 205 23.01 -16.77 31.94
CA LEU A 205 23.33 -17.37 30.64
C LEU A 205 24.19 -16.48 29.75
N TRP A 206 24.27 -15.17 30.03
CA TRP A 206 24.91 -14.21 29.12
C TRP A 206 25.83 -13.21 29.83
N GLU A 207 25.69 -12.99 31.13
CA GLU A 207 26.57 -12.08 31.87
C GLU A 207 28.02 -12.56 31.79
N GLY A 208 28.93 -11.66 31.39
CA GLY A 208 30.35 -11.96 31.20
C GLY A 208 30.69 -12.70 29.91
N THR A 209 29.73 -12.96 29.03
CA THR A 209 29.96 -13.52 27.69
C THR A 209 30.16 -12.41 26.65
N GLU A 210 30.85 -12.70 25.55
CA GLU A 210 31.02 -11.76 24.43
C GLU A 210 29.70 -11.47 23.68
N GLU A 211 28.69 -12.33 23.86
CA GLU A 211 27.37 -12.21 23.20
C GLU A 211 26.54 -11.02 23.74
N GLY A 212 26.84 -10.56 24.96
CA GLY A 212 26.09 -9.50 25.64
C GLY A 212 24.69 -9.93 26.09
N PRO A 213 23.82 -8.98 26.48
CA PRO A 213 22.49 -9.30 26.98
C PRO A 213 21.63 -10.11 26.00
N LEU A 214 21.12 -11.26 26.44
CA LEU A 214 20.22 -12.11 25.67
C LEU A 214 18.95 -12.46 26.48
N PRO A 215 17.77 -12.49 25.86
CA PRO A 215 17.52 -12.23 24.44
C PRO A 215 17.64 -10.73 24.10
N ARG A 216 18.00 -10.40 22.87
CA ARG A 216 18.01 -9.02 22.36
C ARG A 216 17.21 -8.92 21.07
N TRP A 217 16.90 -7.71 20.65
CA TRP A 217 16.13 -7.47 19.44
C TRP A 217 16.75 -6.34 18.61
N GLU A 218 16.45 -6.36 17.31
CA GLU A 218 16.79 -5.32 16.33
C GLU A 218 15.54 -5.03 15.50
N VAL A 219 15.42 -3.81 14.98
CA VAL A 219 14.39 -3.43 14.02
C VAL A 219 15.02 -2.62 12.90
N ASP A 220 14.71 -3.00 11.67
CA ASP A 220 14.84 -2.13 10.50
C ASP A 220 13.46 -1.51 10.24
N GLN A 221 13.37 -0.20 10.46
CA GLN A 221 12.11 0.55 10.35
C GLN A 221 12.18 1.49 9.15
N GLY A 222 11.18 1.42 8.28
CA GLY A 222 11.04 2.31 7.12
C GLY A 222 9.66 2.94 7.04
N GLU A 223 9.60 4.24 6.77
CA GLU A 223 8.36 4.90 6.36
C GLU A 223 8.14 4.63 4.87
N ASP A 224 7.08 3.91 4.52
CA ASP A 224 6.80 3.59 3.13
C ASP A 224 6.13 4.77 2.41
N TYR A 225 5.18 5.43 3.07
CA TYR A 225 4.53 6.66 2.62
C TYR A 225 3.80 7.35 3.78
N ALA A 226 3.72 8.68 3.74
CA ALA A 226 2.94 9.49 4.67
C ALA A 226 1.43 9.50 4.34
N PRO A 227 0.56 9.76 5.33
CA PRO A 227 -0.88 9.89 5.09
C PRO A 227 -1.18 11.06 4.16
N VAL A 228 -2.18 10.88 3.29
CA VAL A 228 -2.71 11.94 2.43
C VAL A 228 -4.16 12.21 2.78
N LYS A 229 -4.53 13.49 2.79
CA LYS A 229 -5.91 13.94 3.01
C LYS A 229 -6.21 15.16 2.16
N PHE A 230 -7.26 15.06 1.36
CA PHE A 230 -7.87 16.13 0.60
C PHE A 230 -9.21 16.52 1.20
N SER A 231 -9.55 17.79 1.16
CA SER A 231 -10.89 18.31 1.42
C SER A 231 -11.77 18.14 0.18
N GLU A 232 -13.08 18.08 0.37
CA GLU A 232 -14.03 18.16 -0.76
C GLU A 232 -13.94 19.49 -1.51
N ASP A 233 -13.39 20.52 -0.87
CA ASP A 233 -13.12 21.83 -1.48
C ASP A 233 -11.83 21.89 -2.31
N ASP A 234 -10.98 20.86 -2.28
CA ASP A 234 -9.75 20.85 -3.08
C ASP A 234 -10.09 20.73 -4.57
N TYR A 235 -9.37 21.47 -5.41
CA TYR A 235 -9.62 21.49 -6.86
C TYR A 235 -9.61 20.09 -7.49
N GLY A 236 -8.69 19.22 -7.03
CA GLY A 236 -8.59 17.83 -7.48
C GLY A 236 -9.75 16.95 -7.09
N VAL A 237 -10.52 17.33 -6.07
CA VAL A 237 -11.74 16.61 -5.68
C VAL A 237 -12.94 17.22 -6.37
N LYS A 238 -13.08 18.55 -6.37
CA LYS A 238 -14.21 19.25 -7.00
C LYS A 238 -14.32 18.97 -8.49
N LEU A 239 -13.20 18.92 -9.21
CA LEU A 239 -13.18 18.77 -10.66
C LEU A 239 -13.77 17.42 -11.13
N PRO A 240 -13.29 16.23 -10.69
CA PRO A 240 -13.89 14.96 -11.06
C PRO A 240 -15.35 14.85 -10.59
N MET A 241 -15.68 15.35 -9.39
CA MET A 241 -17.06 15.33 -8.89
C MET A 241 -18.00 16.16 -9.78
N ALA A 242 -17.56 17.34 -10.23
CA ALA A 242 -18.34 18.15 -11.17
C ALA A 242 -18.43 17.50 -12.56
N ALA A 243 -17.35 16.88 -13.04
CA ALA A 243 -17.35 16.14 -14.29
C ALA A 243 -18.39 14.99 -14.26
N GLY A 244 -18.40 14.18 -13.21
CA GLY A 244 -19.41 13.13 -13.02
C GLY A 244 -20.84 13.67 -12.95
N ARG A 245 -21.07 14.77 -12.20
CA ARG A 245 -22.40 15.42 -12.18
C ARG A 245 -22.87 15.87 -13.55
N SER A 246 -21.96 16.36 -14.40
CA SER A 246 -22.31 16.78 -15.77
C SER A 246 -22.69 15.61 -16.68
N LEU A 247 -22.27 14.39 -16.33
CA LEU A 247 -22.66 13.13 -16.98
C LEU A 247 -23.93 12.52 -16.36
N GLY A 248 -24.53 13.18 -15.37
CA GLY A 248 -25.70 12.68 -14.65
C GLY A 248 -25.40 11.60 -13.62
N TRP A 249 -24.15 11.50 -13.16
CA TRP A 249 -23.73 10.52 -12.17
C TRP A 249 -23.76 11.08 -10.75
N ASP A 250 -24.09 10.21 -9.81
CA ASP A 250 -23.97 10.46 -8.37
C ASP A 250 -22.63 9.90 -7.90
N MET A 251 -21.62 10.76 -7.86
CA MET A 251 -20.26 10.38 -7.44
C MET A 251 -20.09 10.58 -5.94
N GLU A 252 -19.28 9.74 -5.33
CA GLU A 252 -18.99 9.79 -3.89
C GLU A 252 -17.49 9.97 -3.63
N THR A 253 -17.16 10.56 -2.48
CA THR A 253 -15.80 10.54 -1.96
C THR A 253 -15.58 9.31 -1.09
N LYS A 254 -14.35 8.78 -1.06
CA LYS A 254 -13.95 7.72 -0.14
C LYS A 254 -12.52 7.88 0.32
N VAL A 255 -12.16 7.11 1.33
CA VAL A 255 -10.79 7.00 1.84
C VAL A 255 -10.30 5.57 1.61
N SER A 256 -9.08 5.41 1.09
CA SER A 256 -8.46 4.09 0.85
C SER A 256 -7.80 3.54 2.12
N GLY A 257 -7.62 2.21 2.18
CA GLY A 257 -6.82 1.53 3.21
C GLY A 257 -5.33 1.36 2.84
N GLY A 258 -4.91 1.84 1.66
CA GLY A 258 -3.54 1.75 1.15
C GLY A 258 -3.10 3.04 0.46
N GLY A 259 -1.79 3.21 0.31
CA GLY A 259 -1.23 4.29 -0.49
C GLY A 259 -0.98 3.81 -1.92
N THR A 260 -1.25 4.67 -2.88
CA THR A 260 -0.82 4.50 -4.29
C THR A 260 0.33 5.45 -4.59
N ASP A 261 0.82 5.43 -5.82
CA ASP A 261 1.76 6.43 -6.34
C ASP A 261 1.31 7.88 -6.12
N GLY A 262 0.00 8.13 -6.07
CA GLY A 262 -0.55 9.46 -5.74
C GLY A 262 -0.14 9.95 -4.36
N SER A 263 0.09 9.04 -3.42
CA SER A 263 0.58 9.36 -2.07
C SER A 263 1.98 9.97 -2.14
N ILE A 264 2.86 9.36 -2.93
CA ILE A 264 4.26 9.81 -3.10
C ILE A 264 4.34 11.10 -3.90
N LEU A 265 3.58 11.23 -4.98
CA LEU A 265 3.52 12.47 -5.76
C LEU A 265 3.03 13.65 -4.92
N THR A 266 2.01 13.42 -4.08
CA THR A 266 1.50 14.44 -3.15
C THR A 266 2.56 14.86 -2.15
N GLN A 267 3.30 13.92 -1.55
CA GLN A 267 4.42 14.22 -0.64
C GLN A 267 5.53 15.02 -1.32
N LYS A 268 5.77 14.77 -2.61
CA LYS A 268 6.76 15.50 -3.41
C LYS A 268 6.25 16.86 -3.91
N GLY A 269 5.01 17.24 -3.60
CA GLY A 269 4.48 18.58 -3.87
C GLY A 269 3.58 18.70 -5.10
N ILE A 270 3.14 17.58 -5.70
CA ILE A 270 2.09 17.57 -6.72
C ILE A 270 0.85 16.89 -6.13
N PRO A 271 -0.13 17.67 -5.62
CA PRO A 271 -1.41 17.12 -5.15
C PRO A 271 -2.00 16.17 -6.18
N SER A 272 -2.10 14.88 -5.83
CA SER A 272 -2.50 13.83 -6.77
C SER A 272 -3.67 13.04 -6.20
N VAL A 273 -4.85 13.27 -6.77
CA VAL A 273 -6.10 12.62 -6.34
C VAL A 273 -6.27 11.31 -7.09
N VAL A 274 -6.66 10.25 -6.40
CA VAL A 274 -6.87 8.94 -7.02
C VAL A 274 -8.34 8.80 -7.45
N LEU A 275 -8.56 8.36 -8.68
CA LEU A 275 -9.86 8.12 -9.29
C LEU A 275 -10.03 6.62 -9.49
N GLY A 276 -11.23 6.11 -9.23
CA GLY A 276 -11.51 4.72 -9.55
C GLY A 276 -11.74 4.47 -11.03
N VAL A 277 -11.37 3.26 -11.45
CA VAL A 277 -11.46 2.76 -12.83
C VAL A 277 -12.32 1.52 -12.97
N GLY A 278 -12.88 1.00 -11.87
CA GLY A 278 -13.87 -0.10 -11.90
C GLY A 278 -13.32 -1.51 -11.71
N MET A 279 -12.02 -1.64 -11.44
CA MET A 279 -11.40 -2.94 -11.18
C MET A 279 -11.90 -3.57 -9.87
N ARG A 280 -12.10 -4.89 -9.86
CA ARG A 280 -12.63 -5.67 -8.73
C ARG A 280 -11.78 -6.90 -8.48
N ASP A 281 -11.78 -7.36 -7.23
CA ASP A 281 -11.05 -8.55 -6.78
C ASP A 281 -9.55 -8.52 -7.17
N ILE A 282 -8.96 -7.32 -7.15
CA ILE A 282 -7.55 -7.07 -7.46
C ILE A 282 -6.64 -7.94 -6.60
N HIS A 283 -5.46 -8.23 -7.13
CA HIS A 283 -4.45 -9.12 -6.52
C HIS A 283 -4.92 -10.57 -6.33
N SER A 284 -5.89 -11.02 -7.13
CA SER A 284 -6.38 -12.39 -7.11
C SER A 284 -6.66 -12.92 -8.51
N THR A 285 -6.73 -14.25 -8.66
CA THR A 285 -7.15 -14.86 -9.93
C THR A 285 -8.63 -14.66 -10.25
N LYS A 286 -9.38 -14.01 -9.35
CA LYS A 286 -10.77 -13.58 -9.57
C LYS A 286 -10.86 -12.15 -10.10
N GLU A 287 -9.73 -11.48 -10.29
CA GLU A 287 -9.68 -10.10 -10.78
C GLU A 287 -10.51 -9.94 -12.06
N ASN A 288 -11.36 -8.92 -12.05
CA ASN A 288 -12.29 -8.64 -13.12
C ASN A 288 -12.62 -7.15 -13.21
N ILE A 289 -13.12 -6.73 -14.38
CA ILE A 289 -13.58 -5.37 -14.62
C ILE A 289 -14.78 -5.40 -15.57
N ALA A 290 -15.84 -4.67 -15.22
CA ALA A 290 -16.97 -4.50 -16.12
C ALA A 290 -16.59 -3.59 -17.28
N ILE A 291 -16.98 -3.95 -18.51
CA ILE A 291 -16.77 -3.11 -19.69
C ILE A 291 -17.46 -1.75 -19.53
N SER A 292 -18.62 -1.72 -18.84
CA SER A 292 -19.30 -0.46 -18.47
C SER A 292 -18.40 0.44 -17.65
N ASP A 293 -17.77 -0.09 -16.60
CA ASP A 293 -16.99 0.69 -15.66
C ASP A 293 -15.73 1.25 -16.32
N LEU A 294 -15.05 0.46 -17.17
CA LEU A 294 -13.92 0.92 -17.96
C LEU A 294 -14.32 2.05 -18.92
N ASN A 295 -15.48 1.92 -19.57
CA ASN A 295 -15.99 2.96 -20.46
C ASN A 295 -16.37 4.22 -19.69
N ASP A 296 -16.94 4.09 -18.49
CA ASP A 296 -17.33 5.22 -17.66
C ASP A 296 -16.10 5.93 -17.06
N ALA A 297 -15.08 5.20 -16.65
CA ALA A 297 -13.78 5.78 -16.28
C ALA A 297 -13.17 6.59 -17.43
N ALA A 298 -13.16 6.06 -18.65
CA ALA A 298 -12.66 6.78 -19.82
C ALA A 298 -13.50 8.03 -20.14
N LYS A 299 -14.83 7.97 -20.02
CA LYS A 299 -15.71 9.14 -20.16
C LYS A 299 -15.43 10.18 -19.10
N LEU A 300 -15.27 9.78 -17.83
CA LEU A 300 -14.93 10.68 -16.74
C LEU A 300 -13.63 11.44 -17.03
N CYS A 301 -12.60 10.71 -17.46
CA CYS A 301 -11.31 11.29 -17.84
C CYS A 301 -11.46 12.38 -18.92
N VAL A 302 -12.17 12.08 -20.01
CA VAL A 302 -12.39 13.05 -21.09
C VAL A 302 -13.17 14.26 -20.59
N THR A 303 -14.27 14.04 -19.86
CA THR A 303 -15.10 15.13 -19.33
C THR A 303 -14.34 16.01 -18.36
N LEU A 304 -13.54 15.43 -17.47
CA LEU A 304 -12.67 16.15 -16.55
C LEU A 304 -11.67 17.04 -17.30
N VAL A 305 -10.98 16.47 -18.30
CA VAL A 305 -9.98 17.18 -19.10
C VAL A 305 -10.62 18.33 -19.87
N THR A 306 -11.77 18.11 -20.49
CA THR A 306 -12.51 19.16 -21.21
C THR A 306 -13.02 20.24 -20.27
N MET A 307 -13.56 19.87 -19.10
CA MET A 307 -14.02 20.82 -18.09
C MET A 307 -12.87 21.69 -17.57
N HIS A 308 -11.71 21.11 -17.31
CA HIS A 308 -10.51 21.87 -16.92
C HIS A 308 -10.13 22.90 -17.98
N ALA A 309 -10.11 22.49 -19.26
CA ALA A 309 -9.78 23.38 -20.38
C ALA A 309 -10.78 24.54 -20.55
N GLN A 310 -12.03 24.36 -20.12
CA GLN A 310 -13.11 25.35 -20.22
C GLN A 310 -13.21 26.28 -19.01
N GLY A 311 -12.22 26.31 -18.12
CA GLY A 311 -12.19 27.17 -16.94
C GLY A 311 -12.36 26.43 -15.62
N GLY A 312 -12.57 25.11 -15.66
CA GLY A 312 -12.59 24.26 -14.47
C GLY A 312 -13.76 24.50 -13.54
N VAL A 313 -13.51 24.30 -12.25
CA VAL A 313 -14.47 24.49 -11.15
C VAL A 313 -13.97 25.59 -10.23
N SER A 314 -14.91 26.39 -9.70
CA SER A 314 -14.65 27.40 -8.66
C SER A 314 -14.40 26.77 -7.30
#